data_AF-A0A7C3XDJ6-F1
#
_entry.id   AF-A0A7C3XDJ6-F1
#
_cell.length_a   1.000
_cell.length_b   1.000
_cell.length_c   1.000
_cell.angle_alpha   90.00
_cell.angle_beta   90.00
_cell.angle_gamma   90.00
#
_symmetry.space_group_name_H-M   'P 1'
#
loop_
_entity.id
_entity.type
_entity.pdbx_description
1 polymer ?
#
loop_
_entity_poly.entity_id
_entity_poly.type
_entity_poly.pdbx_seq_one_letter_code
_entity_poly.pdbx_strand_id
1 'polypeptide(L)'
;MPIEKKSYRQIVGDILKRLGEDYEQFTYSKTKARYFLLGRVVEVLDVFGVSGGEKRRFKKDEDYRFSENFLEWLYGGGRPDEGSEFTVVYKSERPQITDTSPGSVARTLIESISREIEYLNELIVQAYDSGFIDTASGDSLDLVVALL
;
A
#
# COMPACT_ATOMS: atom_id res chain seq x y z
N MET A 1 -9.91 -19.39 -4.99
CA MET A 1 -8.84 -18.51 -5.51
C MET A 1 -7.64 -18.73 -4.60
N PRO A 2 -6.46 -19.12 -5.11
CA PRO A 2 -5.30 -19.34 -4.25
C PRO A 2 -4.94 -18.03 -3.54
N ILE A 3 -4.81 -18.07 -2.21
CA ILE A 3 -4.37 -16.92 -1.42
C ILE A 3 -2.87 -16.73 -1.70
N GLU A 4 -2.49 -15.61 -2.30
CA GLU A 4 -1.08 -15.28 -2.51
C GLU A 4 -0.45 -14.91 -1.17
N LYS A 5 0.38 -15.83 -0.63
CA LYS A 5 1.06 -15.64 0.65
C LYS A 5 2.25 -14.71 0.48
N LYS A 6 2.37 -13.73 1.37
CA LYS A 6 3.59 -12.93 1.51
C LYS A 6 4.48 -13.55 2.57
N SER A 7 5.77 -13.70 2.26
CA SER A 7 6.77 -14.11 3.25
C SER A 7 7.00 -13.01 4.27
N TYR A 8 7.54 -13.38 5.44
CA TYR A 8 7.97 -12.46 6.49
C TYR A 8 8.80 -11.29 5.93
N ARG A 9 9.77 -11.59 5.04
CA ARG A 9 10.66 -10.56 4.48
C ARG A 9 9.91 -9.57 3.60
N GLN A 10 8.94 -10.05 2.81
CA GLN A 10 8.09 -9.20 1.99
C GLN A 10 7.18 -8.33 2.85
N ILE A 11 6.57 -8.90 3.90
CA ILE A 11 5.71 -8.15 4.82
C ILE A 11 6.50 -7.04 5.52
N VAL A 12 7.67 -7.36 6.07
CA VAL A 12 8.55 -6.36 6.71
C VAL A 12 8.97 -5.27 5.73
N GLY A 13 9.37 -5.65 4.51
CA GLY A 13 9.76 -4.70 3.47
C GLY A 13 8.63 -3.75 3.11
N ASP A 14 7.42 -4.26 2.93
CA ASP A 14 6.23 -3.48 2.59
C ASP A 14 5.86 -2.49 3.71
N ILE A 15 5.88 -2.94 4.97
CA ILE A 15 5.55 -2.08 6.12
C ILE A 15 6.61 -1.00 6.31
N LEU A 16 7.89 -1.36 6.26
CA LEU A 16 8.98 -0.39 6.38
C LEU A 16 8.93 0.66 5.27
N LYS A 17 8.67 0.22 4.04
CA LYS A 17 8.51 1.12 2.91
C LYS A 17 7.42 2.15 3.21
N ARG A 18 6.25 1.70 3.67
CA ARG A 18 5.15 2.60 4.04
C ARG A 18 5.47 3.55 5.20
N LEU A 19 6.26 3.14 6.18
CA LEU A 19 6.66 4.03 7.28
C LEU A 19 7.65 5.12 6.87
N GLY A 20 8.39 4.90 5.79
CA GLY A 20 9.27 5.90 5.19
C GLY A 20 8.57 6.80 4.17
N GLU A 21 7.28 6.63 3.95
CA GLU A 21 6.46 7.34 2.98
C GLU A 21 5.38 8.16 3.68
N ASP A 22 5.19 9.39 3.22
CA ASP A 22 4.09 10.25 3.63
C ASP A 22 2.98 10.18 2.57
N TYR A 23 1.73 10.19 3.06
CA TYR A 23 0.53 10.13 2.24
C TYR A 23 -0.27 11.40 2.50
N GLU A 24 -0.42 12.23 1.47
CA GLU A 24 -1.19 13.46 1.58
C GLU A 24 -2.33 13.46 0.56
N GLN A 25 -3.54 13.73 1.05
CA GLN A 25 -4.76 13.69 0.27
C GLN A 25 -5.27 15.10 0.01
N PHE A 26 -5.70 15.33 -1.23
CA PHE A 26 -6.19 16.61 -1.69
C PHE A 26 -7.49 16.44 -2.46
N THR A 27 -8.38 17.42 -2.34
CA THR A 27 -9.52 17.57 -3.24
C THR A 27 -9.10 18.35 -4.48
N TYR A 28 -9.31 17.78 -5.66
CA TYR A 28 -8.98 18.41 -6.92
C TYR A 28 -9.99 19.50 -7.29
N SER A 29 -9.48 20.66 -7.71
CA SER A 29 -10.28 21.69 -8.39
C SER A 29 -9.55 22.24 -9.62
N LYS A 30 -10.29 22.43 -10.71
CA LYS A 30 -9.85 23.06 -11.97
C LYS A 30 -9.34 24.49 -11.78
N THR A 31 -9.81 25.18 -10.75
CA THR A 31 -9.34 26.55 -10.42
C THR A 31 -7.96 26.55 -9.75
N LYS A 32 -7.53 25.40 -9.21
CA LYS A 32 -6.28 25.23 -8.47
C LYS A 32 -5.40 24.20 -9.17
N ALA A 33 -4.42 24.70 -9.93
CA ALA A 33 -3.47 23.85 -10.65
C ALA A 33 -2.34 23.29 -9.75
N ARG A 34 -2.03 23.96 -8.63
CA ARG A 34 -0.88 23.65 -7.77
C ARG A 34 -1.30 23.30 -6.34
N TYR A 35 -0.69 22.27 -5.77
CA TYR A 35 -0.94 21.74 -4.43
C TYR A 35 0.37 21.69 -3.68
N PHE A 36 0.41 22.33 -2.51
CA PHE A 36 1.59 22.34 -1.64
C PHE A 36 1.63 21.02 -0.85
N LEU A 37 2.78 20.36 -0.84
CA LEU A 37 3.04 19.20 0.00
C LEU A 37 3.66 19.63 1.33
N LEU A 38 3.22 19.04 2.43
CA LEU A 38 3.74 19.36 3.75
C LEU A 38 5.19 18.91 3.95
N GLY A 39 5.95 19.71 4.71
CA GLY A 39 7.35 19.42 4.99
C GLY A 39 8.27 19.64 3.79
N ARG A 40 9.53 19.19 3.88
CA ARG A 40 10.47 19.24 2.77
C ARG A 40 10.44 17.90 2.03
N VAL A 41 9.90 17.91 0.82
CA VAL A 41 9.76 16.70 0.01
C VAL A 41 11.04 16.45 -0.76
N VAL A 42 11.60 15.26 -0.59
CA VAL A 42 12.81 14.79 -1.29
C VAL A 42 12.44 14.19 -2.63
N GLU A 43 11.37 13.40 -2.66
CA GLU A 43 10.97 12.61 -3.83
C GLU A 43 9.47 12.35 -3.79
N VAL A 44 8.77 12.61 -4.90
CA VAL A 44 7.39 12.14 -5.11
C VAL A 44 7.46 10.74 -5.73
N LEU A 45 6.82 9.77 -5.09
CA LEU A 45 6.90 8.35 -5.45
C LEU A 45 5.72 7.89 -6.30
N ASP A 46 4.50 8.30 -5.94
CA ASP A 46 3.28 7.93 -6.65
C ASP A 46 2.22 9.02 -6.48
N VAL A 47 1.33 9.12 -7.47
CA VAL A 47 0.17 10.02 -7.43
C VAL A 47 -1.00 9.28 -8.02
N PHE A 48 -2.08 9.14 -7.28
CA PHE A 48 -3.25 8.40 -7.74
C PHE A 48 -4.55 9.04 -7.25
N GLY A 49 -5.63 8.82 -7.98
CA GLY A 49 -6.94 9.41 -7.69
C GLY A 49 -7.99 8.90 -8.64
N VAL A 50 -9.13 9.59 -8.72
CA VAL A 50 -10.22 9.23 -9.63
C VAL A 50 -10.19 10.15 -10.85
N SER A 51 -10.20 9.57 -12.05
CA SER A 51 -10.23 10.29 -13.32
C SER A 51 -11.17 9.57 -14.29
N GLY A 52 -12.18 10.26 -14.80
CA GLY A 52 -13.24 9.65 -15.60
C GLY A 52 -14.08 8.63 -14.84
N GLY A 53 -14.23 8.78 -13.53
CA GLY A 53 -14.95 7.84 -12.65
C GLY A 53 -14.17 6.58 -12.26
N GLU A 54 -12.94 6.39 -12.76
CA GLU A 54 -12.10 5.23 -12.47
C GLU A 54 -10.85 5.61 -11.67
N LYS A 55 -10.36 4.69 -10.84
CA LYS A 55 -9.08 4.88 -10.13
C LYS A 55 -7.94 4.83 -11.13
N ARG A 56 -7.11 5.88 -11.14
CA ARG A 56 -5.98 6.04 -12.05
C ARG A 56 -4.74 6.47 -11.28
N ARG A 57 -3.59 5.92 -11.69
CA ARG A 57 -2.26 6.46 -11.36
C ARG A 57 -1.84 7.49 -12.40
N PHE A 58 -1.34 8.62 -11.92
CA PHE A 58 -0.86 9.72 -12.73
C PHE A 58 0.65 9.63 -12.88
N LYS A 59 1.16 10.03 -14.04
CA LYS A 59 2.57 9.95 -14.37
C LYS A 59 3.26 11.31 -14.24
N LYS A 60 4.47 11.27 -13.67
CA LYS A 60 5.35 12.44 -13.61
C LYS A 60 5.75 12.88 -15.02
N ASP A 61 5.77 14.18 -15.24
CA ASP A 61 6.12 14.88 -16.48
C ASP A 61 5.16 14.66 -17.68
N GLU A 62 4.17 13.77 -17.55
CA GLU A 62 3.03 13.64 -18.49
C GLU A 62 1.76 14.27 -17.91
N ASP A 63 1.37 13.86 -16.69
CA ASP A 63 0.13 14.28 -16.02
C ASP A 63 0.37 15.41 -15.01
N TYR A 64 1.48 15.33 -14.27
CA TYR A 64 1.86 16.31 -13.25
C TYR A 64 3.36 16.59 -13.25
N ARG A 65 3.77 17.71 -12.68
CA ARG A 65 5.16 18.05 -12.36
C ARG A 65 5.30 18.34 -10.88
N PHE A 66 6.45 18.01 -10.32
CA PHE A 66 6.81 18.39 -8.95
C PHE A 66 7.96 19.41 -8.96
N SER A 67 7.75 20.57 -8.34
CA SER A 67 8.73 21.66 -8.25
C SER A 67 8.50 22.49 -7.00
N GLU A 68 9.56 22.83 -6.27
CA GLU A 68 9.51 23.71 -5.08
C GLU A 68 8.48 23.28 -4.02
N ASN A 69 8.36 21.98 -3.72
CA ASN A 69 7.31 21.42 -2.84
C ASN A 69 5.87 21.55 -3.35
N PHE A 70 5.67 21.94 -4.60
CA PHE A 70 4.35 21.93 -5.23
C PHE A 70 4.23 20.79 -6.22
N LEU A 71 3.10 20.08 -6.12
CA LEU A 71 2.59 19.24 -7.19
C LEU A 71 1.70 20.10 -8.10
N GLU A 72 2.04 20.15 -9.38
CA GLU A 72 1.35 20.94 -10.40
C GLU A 72 0.80 20.03 -11.49
N TRP A 73 -0.50 20.15 -11.78
CA TRP A 73 -1.14 19.41 -12.87
C TRP A 73 -0.84 20.07 -14.23
N LEU A 74 -0.30 19.30 -15.18
CA LEU A 74 0.08 19.79 -16.49
C LEU A 74 -1.13 20.03 -17.39
N TYR A 75 -1.02 20.97 -18.33
CA TYR A 75 -2.04 21.20 -19.36
C TYR A 75 -2.00 20.11 -20.42
N GLY A 76 -3.16 19.52 -20.73
CA GLY A 76 -3.29 18.40 -21.65
C GLY A 76 -2.98 17.02 -21.06
N GLY A 77 -2.44 16.95 -19.84
CA GLY A 77 -2.25 15.70 -19.09
C GLY A 77 -3.54 15.17 -18.47
N GLY A 78 -3.50 13.92 -18.00
CA GLY A 78 -4.56 13.33 -17.19
C GLY A 78 -4.66 14.01 -15.82
N ARG A 79 -5.88 14.29 -15.36
CA ARG A 79 -6.13 14.96 -14.09
C ARG A 79 -7.28 14.28 -13.33
N PRO A 80 -7.35 14.45 -12.02
CA PRO A 80 -8.51 13.97 -11.27
C PRO A 80 -9.81 14.66 -11.71
N ASP A 81 -10.94 14.05 -11.40
CA ASP A 81 -12.26 14.64 -11.65
C ASP A 81 -12.51 15.83 -10.71
N GLU A 82 -13.27 16.84 -11.15
CA GLU A 82 -13.59 18.01 -10.31
C GLU A 82 -14.28 17.58 -9.02
N GLY A 83 -13.75 18.03 -7.87
CA GLY A 83 -14.28 17.68 -6.56
C GLY A 83 -13.92 16.28 -6.07
N SER A 84 -13.21 15.48 -6.89
CA SER A 84 -12.70 14.17 -6.47
C SER A 84 -11.39 14.31 -5.67
N GLU A 85 -11.07 13.27 -4.91
CA GLU A 85 -9.85 13.21 -4.12
C GLU A 85 -8.72 12.51 -4.89
N PHE A 86 -7.50 13.00 -4.69
CA PHE A 86 -6.27 12.34 -5.11
C PHE A 86 -5.28 12.30 -3.95
N THR A 87 -4.39 11.32 -3.98
CA THR A 87 -3.36 11.09 -2.98
C THR A 87 -1.99 11.23 -3.64
N VAL A 88 -1.10 11.95 -2.97
CA VAL A 88 0.31 12.06 -3.30
C VAL A 88 1.09 11.26 -2.26
N VAL A 89 1.92 10.33 -2.74
CA VAL A 89 2.85 9.56 -1.91
C VAL A 89 4.25 10.10 -2.15
N TYR A 90 4.94 10.48 -1.08
CA TYR A 90 6.25 11.10 -1.19
C TYR A 90 7.16 10.75 0.00
N LYS A 91 8.45 10.98 -0.15
CA LYS A 91 9.43 10.91 0.95
C LYS A 91 9.73 12.31 1.45
N SER A 92 9.51 12.54 2.74
CA SER A 92 9.98 13.73 3.42
C SER A 92 11.43 13.61 3.86
N GLU A 93 12.13 14.73 3.99
CA GLU A 93 13.47 14.80 4.59
C GLU A 93 13.48 14.30 6.04
N ARG A 94 12.34 14.43 6.73
CA ARG A 94 12.15 13.97 8.12
C ARG A 94 10.86 13.14 8.21
N PRO A 95 10.93 11.81 8.01
CA PRO A 95 9.76 10.96 8.18
C PRO A 95 9.32 10.95 9.64
N GLN A 96 8.03 10.73 9.89
CA GLN A 96 7.47 10.72 11.25
C GLN A 96 8.05 9.59 12.12
N ILE A 97 8.29 8.43 11.52
CA ILE A 97 8.95 7.30 12.17
C ILE A 97 10.34 7.10 11.54
N THR A 98 11.37 7.44 12.30
CA THR A 98 12.77 7.35 11.86
C THR A 98 13.47 6.06 12.30
N ASP A 99 12.93 5.41 13.33
CA ASP A 99 13.58 4.29 14.02
C ASP A 99 13.37 2.95 13.28
N THR A 100 13.74 2.90 12.00
CA THR A 100 13.49 1.74 11.09
C THR A 100 14.71 0.84 10.90
N SER A 101 15.82 1.15 11.56
CA SER A 101 17.08 0.40 11.51
C SER A 101 17.01 -0.93 12.29
N PRO A 102 17.79 -1.96 11.93
CA PRO A 102 17.87 -3.19 12.71
C PRO A 102 18.23 -2.94 14.19
N GLY A 103 17.54 -3.64 15.10
CA GLY A 103 17.72 -3.48 16.55
C GLY A 103 16.94 -2.33 17.18
N SER A 104 16.24 -1.53 16.39
CA SER A 104 15.37 -0.48 16.90
C SER A 104 14.04 -0.99 17.46
N VAL A 105 13.32 -0.14 18.19
CA VAL A 105 12.01 -0.52 18.74
C VAL A 105 10.99 -0.72 17.63
N ALA A 106 10.82 0.27 16.75
CA ALA A 106 9.81 0.18 15.69
C ALA A 106 10.13 -0.96 14.71
N ARG A 107 11.40 -1.14 14.31
CA ARG A 107 11.81 -2.27 13.48
C ARG A 107 11.54 -3.61 14.16
N THR A 108 11.89 -3.76 15.43
CA THR A 108 11.68 -5.02 16.17
C THR A 108 10.20 -5.38 16.26
N LEU A 109 9.34 -4.40 16.55
CA LEU A 109 7.89 -4.62 16.58
C LEU A 109 7.36 -5.07 15.21
N ILE A 110 7.77 -4.39 14.13
CA ILE A 110 7.35 -4.74 12.77
C ILE A 110 7.81 -6.14 12.42
N GLU A 111 9.05 -6.50 12.75
CA GLU A 111 9.56 -7.84 12.47
C GLU A 111 8.77 -8.91 13.22
N SER A 112 8.52 -8.72 14.52
CA SER A 112 7.74 -9.65 15.35
C SER A 112 6.31 -9.82 14.83
N ILE A 113 5.62 -8.72 14.54
CA ILE A 113 4.26 -8.77 13.97
C ILE A 113 4.28 -9.43 12.60
N SER A 114 5.28 -9.17 11.77
CA SER A 114 5.36 -9.76 10.43
C SER A 114 5.57 -11.28 10.47
N ARG A 115 6.29 -11.79 11.48
CA ARG A 115 6.42 -13.25 11.72
C ARG A 115 5.08 -13.86 12.11
N GLU A 116 4.32 -13.18 12.96
CA GLU A 116 2.99 -13.65 13.35
C GLU A 116 2.01 -13.63 12.17
N ILE A 117 2.07 -12.60 11.31
CA ILE A 117 1.24 -12.53 10.10
C ILE A 117 1.57 -13.66 9.13
N GLU A 118 2.86 -13.97 8.92
CA GLU A 118 3.27 -15.10 8.07
C GLU A 118 2.71 -16.42 8.61
N TYR A 119 2.89 -16.68 9.91
CA TYR A 119 2.35 -17.87 10.56
C TYR A 119 0.82 -17.96 10.45
N LEU A 120 0.11 -16.85 10.68
CA LEU A 120 -1.35 -16.81 10.55
C LEU A 120 -1.81 -17.11 9.11
N ASN A 121 -1.10 -16.61 8.10
CA ASN A 121 -1.39 -16.92 6.69
C ASN A 121 -1.19 -18.40 6.37
N GLU A 122 -0.21 -19.06 7.00
CA GLU A 122 -0.02 -20.50 6.87
C GLU A 122 -1.20 -21.28 7.46
N LEU A 123 -1.64 -20.90 8.68
CA LEU A 123 -2.80 -21.52 9.33
C LEU A 123 -4.10 -21.34 8.55
N ILE A 124 -4.34 -20.14 7.99
CA ILE A 124 -5.53 -19.88 7.16
C ILE A 124 -5.56 -20.80 5.95
N VAL A 125 -4.43 -20.99 5.29
CA VAL A 125 -4.36 -21.87 4.12
C VAL A 125 -4.53 -23.33 4.53
N GLN A 126 -3.92 -23.77 5.64
CA GLN A 126 -4.14 -25.11 6.14
C GLN A 126 -5.62 -25.37 6.47
N ALA A 127 -6.30 -24.42 7.10
CA ALA A 127 -7.71 -24.52 7.40
C ALA A 127 -8.57 -24.54 6.11
N TYR A 128 -8.21 -23.73 5.11
CA TYR A 128 -8.87 -23.77 3.81
C TYR A 128 -8.70 -25.13 3.13
N ASP A 129 -7.48 -25.65 3.07
CA ASP A 129 -7.15 -26.93 2.44
C ASP A 129 -7.80 -28.12 3.18
N SER A 130 -8.05 -28.00 4.48
CA SER A 130 -8.79 -29.02 5.24
C SER A 130 -10.27 -29.15 4.85
N GLY A 131 -10.82 -28.18 4.10
CA GLY A 131 -12.23 -28.15 3.69
C GLY A 131 -12.55 -28.86 2.37
N PHE A 132 -11.56 -29.39 1.66
CA PHE A 132 -11.76 -30.02 0.34
C PHE A 132 -11.32 -31.48 0.37
N ILE A 133 -12.11 -32.37 -0.27
CA ILE A 133 -11.82 -33.80 -0.29
C ILE A 133 -10.45 -34.13 -0.90
N ASP A 134 -10.00 -33.33 -1.88
CA ASP A 134 -8.74 -33.54 -2.59
C ASP A 134 -7.50 -33.16 -1.75
N THR A 135 -7.67 -32.33 -0.71
CA THR A 135 -6.56 -31.75 0.07
C THR A 135 -6.65 -32.04 1.57
N ALA A 136 -7.83 -32.36 2.07
CA ALA A 136 -8.04 -32.72 3.47
C ALA A 136 -7.32 -34.03 3.81
N SER A 137 -6.83 -34.12 5.05
CA SER A 137 -6.17 -35.32 5.57
C SER A 137 -6.53 -35.53 7.04
N GLY A 138 -6.35 -36.77 7.54
CA GLY A 138 -6.70 -37.15 8.90
C GLY A 138 -8.17 -36.89 9.24
N ASP A 139 -8.44 -36.47 10.47
CA ASP A 139 -9.79 -36.21 10.98
C ASP A 139 -10.60 -35.23 10.11
N SER A 140 -9.92 -34.27 9.47
CA SER A 140 -10.60 -33.32 8.57
C SER A 140 -11.14 -34.01 7.32
N LEU A 141 -10.44 -35.01 6.77
CA LEU A 141 -10.93 -35.78 5.63
C LEU A 141 -12.17 -36.59 6.01
N ASP A 142 -12.15 -37.23 7.19
CA ASP A 142 -13.29 -37.99 7.70
C ASP A 142 -14.55 -37.12 7.82
N LEU A 143 -14.38 -35.89 8.34
CA LEU A 143 -15.46 -34.91 8.44
C LEU A 143 -16.00 -34.45 7.08
N VAL A 144 -15.12 -34.21 6.11
CA VAL A 144 -15.52 -33.79 4.76
C VAL A 144 -16.26 -34.91 4.02
N VAL A 145 -15.78 -36.16 4.12
CA VAL A 145 -16.42 -37.32 3.50
C VAL A 145 -17.80 -37.57 4.09
N ALA A 146 -18.00 -37.34 5.39
CA ALA A 146 -19.30 -37.51 6.05
C ALA A 146 -20.40 -36.55 5.56
N LEU A 147 -20.05 -35.49 4.83
CA LEU A 147 -21.00 -34.52 4.27
C LEU A 147 -21.49 -34.87 2.84
N LEU A 148 -20.95 -35.94 2.23
CA LEU A 148 -21.26 -36.39 0.87
C LEU A 148 -22.24 -37.57 0.86
#